data_AF-A0A9D8BNP5-F1
#
_entry.id   AF-A0A9D8BNP5-F1
#
_cell.length_a   1.000
_cell.length_b   1.000
_cell.length_c   1.000
_cell.angle_alpha   90.00
_cell.angle_beta   90.00
_cell.angle_gamma   90.00
#
_symmetry.space_group_name_H-M   'P 1'
#
loop_
_entity.id
_entity.type
_entity.pdbx_description
1 polymer ?
#
loop_
_entity_poly.entity_id
_entity_poly.type
_entity_poly.pdbx_seq_one_letter_code
_entity_poly.pdbx_strand_id
1 'polypeptide(L)'
;TIYWRAYEGQFLGPVFLLWLPLLLRVLMDAKHRTPRQGSLRIIVFFALAYCAVWYFTYQSNRLLIPALALLSVLVAYSLAVVGQTARWIAKVACVVLLAASVYNIEWAASWIVGESGGPDLPAKPSAAAYLLGFQSRDSYLRQAFPPYAVFQQMPDHVAKGEKVLFVGDYRACHCPVEWLASDWFDTPLLVHYIRSTSDNDSLLDRLLDQGVRWIFYNDAEWARYENLFFAGGYERLILDSDKQVALKARFTAEEKARYLGLFRRDKSGAVVAHPRLNAVAMQKDPQIGLWMILYEIRQKAEGKRQKLE
;
A
#
# COMPACT_ATOMS: atom_id res chain seq x y z
N THR A 1 -13.83 -17.54 -9.54
CA THR A 1 -12.51 -18.14 -9.81
C THR A 1 -11.51 -17.50 -8.86
N ILE A 2 -10.84 -18.26 -7.99
CA ILE A 2 -9.89 -17.70 -7.01
C ILE A 2 -8.65 -17.24 -7.78
N TYR A 3 -8.46 -15.92 -7.94
CA TYR A 3 -7.29 -15.35 -8.60
C TYR A 3 -6.08 -15.41 -7.66
N TRP A 4 -5.45 -16.58 -7.54
CA TRP A 4 -4.27 -16.81 -6.70
C TRP A 4 -3.08 -15.87 -6.96
N ARG A 5 -3.03 -15.23 -8.15
CA ARG A 5 -1.99 -14.26 -8.52
C ARG A 5 -2.32 -12.80 -8.17
N ALA A 6 -3.58 -12.49 -7.85
CA ALA A 6 -4.01 -11.13 -7.49
C ALA A 6 -3.98 -10.89 -5.97
N TYR A 7 -3.87 -11.96 -5.18
CA TYR A 7 -3.55 -11.83 -3.77
C TYR A 7 -2.17 -11.20 -3.66
N GLU A 8 -2.04 -10.13 -2.87
CA GLU A 8 -0.76 -9.54 -2.42
C GLU A 8 0.25 -10.68 -2.38
N GLY A 9 1.36 -10.65 -3.14
CA GLY A 9 2.24 -11.80 -3.40
C GLY A 9 2.87 -12.43 -2.14
N GLN A 10 2.04 -13.02 -1.30
CA GLN A 10 2.23 -13.23 0.13
C GLN A 10 2.43 -14.71 0.38
N PHE A 11 3.37 -15.27 -0.37
CA PHE A 11 3.93 -16.56 -0.02
C PHE A 11 4.51 -16.45 1.40
N LEU A 12 3.82 -17.07 2.35
CA LEU A 12 4.23 -17.13 3.76
C LEU A 12 5.50 -17.97 3.98
N GLY A 13 6.17 -18.40 2.91
CA GLY A 13 7.27 -19.35 3.01
C GLY A 13 6.78 -20.74 3.43
N PRO A 14 7.69 -21.61 3.89
CA PRO A 14 7.39 -22.91 4.46
C PRO A 14 6.84 -22.79 5.89
N VAL A 15 6.13 -21.69 6.25
CA VAL A 15 5.52 -21.54 7.59
C VAL A 15 4.63 -22.72 7.95
N PHE A 16 4.03 -23.39 6.95
CA PHE A 16 3.21 -24.58 7.14
C PHE A 16 3.99 -25.78 7.67
N LEU A 17 5.31 -25.85 7.44
CA LEU A 17 6.17 -26.86 8.05
C LEU A 17 6.27 -26.70 9.56
N LEU A 18 5.99 -25.50 10.08
CA LEU A 18 5.91 -25.28 11.52
C LEU A 18 4.76 -26.08 12.16
N TRP A 19 3.79 -26.55 11.37
CA TRP A 19 2.64 -27.31 11.86
C TRP A 19 2.89 -28.82 11.95
N LEU A 20 4.03 -29.32 11.44
CA LEU A 20 4.34 -30.74 11.41
C LEU A 20 4.30 -31.40 12.80
N PRO A 21 4.85 -30.81 13.88
CA PRO A 21 4.80 -31.43 15.21
C PRO A 21 3.39 -31.53 15.78
N LEU A 22 2.53 -30.55 15.46
CA LEU A 22 1.12 -30.57 15.83
C LEU A 22 0.38 -31.70 15.09
N LEU A 23 0.63 -31.86 13.80
CA LEU A 23 0.08 -32.96 13.00
C LEU A 23 0.53 -34.32 13.53
N LEU A 24 1.83 -34.49 13.82
CA LEU A 24 2.37 -35.72 14.41
C LEU A 24 1.68 -36.05 15.75
N ARG A 25 1.46 -35.05 16.59
CA ARG A 25 0.75 -35.22 17.85
C ARG A 25 -0.70 -35.67 17.63
N VAL A 26 -1.44 -35.03 16.72
CA VAL A 26 -2.83 -35.42 16.38
C VAL A 26 -2.88 -36.87 15.88
N LEU A 27 -1.94 -37.28 15.03
CA LEU A 27 -1.85 -38.65 14.53
C LEU A 27 -1.54 -39.66 15.66
N MET A 28 -0.64 -39.31 16.58
CA MET A 28 -0.34 -40.14 17.75
C MET A 28 -1.54 -40.27 18.69
N ASP A 29 -2.27 -39.18 18.95
CA ASP A 29 -3.45 -39.17 19.80
C ASP A 29 -4.61 -39.98 19.18
N ALA A 30 -4.80 -39.88 17.86
CA ALA A 30 -5.77 -40.70 17.14
C ALA A 30 -5.44 -42.19 17.26
N LYS A 31 -4.15 -42.56 17.18
CA LYS A 31 -3.68 -43.94 17.31
C LYS A 31 -3.82 -44.48 18.74
N HIS A 32 -3.47 -43.69 19.75
CA HIS A 32 -3.34 -44.16 21.14
C HIS A 32 -4.55 -43.86 22.04
N ARG A 33 -5.62 -43.24 21.51
CA ARG A 33 -6.86 -42.92 22.25
C ARG A 33 -6.62 -42.23 23.60
N THR A 34 -5.61 -41.37 23.66
CA THR A 34 -5.14 -40.75 24.91
C THR A 34 -6.24 -39.84 25.49
N PRO A 35 -6.41 -39.77 26.83
CA PRO A 35 -7.48 -38.99 27.45
C PRO A 35 -7.46 -37.51 27.01
N ARG A 36 -8.66 -36.98 26.74
CA ARG A 36 -8.88 -35.68 26.11
C ARG A 36 -8.41 -34.53 27.00
N GLN A 37 -7.29 -33.90 26.68
CA GLN A 37 -6.90 -32.63 27.29
C GLN A 37 -7.78 -31.50 26.73
N GLY A 38 -8.84 -31.16 27.46
CA GLY A 38 -9.87 -30.18 27.04
C GLY A 38 -9.30 -28.82 26.64
N SER A 39 -8.36 -28.28 27.43
CA SER A 39 -7.81 -26.94 27.19
C SER A 39 -7.07 -26.81 25.86
N LEU A 40 -6.32 -27.83 25.44
CA LEU A 40 -5.63 -27.80 24.14
C LEU A 40 -6.59 -27.77 22.96
N ARG A 41 -7.73 -28.44 23.09
CA ARG A 41 -8.76 -28.44 22.04
C ARG A 41 -9.35 -27.05 21.85
N ILE A 42 -9.51 -26.30 22.93
CA ILE A 42 -9.98 -24.91 22.88
C ILE A 42 -8.96 -24.04 22.16
N ILE A 43 -7.66 -24.17 22.47
CA ILE A 43 -6.60 -23.39 21.79
C ILE A 43 -6.51 -23.77 20.30
N VAL A 44 -6.54 -25.06 19.97
CA VAL A 44 -6.54 -25.53 18.57
C VAL A 44 -7.78 -25.02 17.84
N PHE A 45 -8.96 -25.14 18.44
CA PHE A 45 -10.21 -24.64 17.86
C PHE A 45 -10.14 -23.13 17.63
N PHE A 46 -9.67 -22.36 18.61
CA PHE A 46 -9.52 -20.92 18.47
C PHE A 46 -8.54 -20.57 17.34
N ALA A 47 -7.38 -21.23 17.26
CA ALA A 47 -6.42 -21.01 16.18
C ALA A 47 -7.01 -21.33 14.80
N LEU A 48 -7.73 -22.45 14.66
CA LEU A 48 -8.40 -22.82 13.40
C LEU A 48 -9.54 -21.87 13.05
N ALA A 49 -10.36 -21.48 14.02
CA ALA A 49 -11.44 -20.52 13.84
C ALA A 49 -10.89 -19.16 13.40
N TYR A 50 -9.80 -18.71 14.01
CA TYR A 50 -9.11 -17.48 13.61
C TYR A 50 -8.55 -17.58 12.19
N CYS A 51 -7.89 -18.69 11.84
CA CYS A 51 -7.44 -18.94 10.46
C CYS A 51 -8.61 -18.95 9.47
N ALA A 52 -9.77 -19.50 9.85
CA ALA A 52 -10.98 -19.47 9.03
C ALA A 52 -11.50 -18.03 8.85
N VAL A 53 -11.58 -17.23 9.92
CA VAL A 53 -11.93 -15.81 9.84
C VAL A 53 -10.97 -15.09 8.90
N TRP A 54 -9.65 -15.27 9.06
CA TRP A 54 -8.65 -14.71 8.15
C TRP A 54 -8.88 -15.12 6.69
N TYR A 55 -9.15 -16.41 6.44
CA TYR A 55 -9.39 -16.94 5.10
C TYR A 55 -10.66 -16.37 4.44
N PHE A 56 -11.74 -16.20 5.21
CA PHE A 56 -13.03 -15.72 4.67
C PHE A 56 -13.19 -14.20 4.73
N THR A 57 -12.26 -13.46 5.32
CA THR A 57 -12.33 -11.99 5.43
C THR A 57 -11.18 -11.32 4.67
N TYR A 58 -10.29 -10.60 5.37
CA TYR A 58 -9.17 -9.89 4.79
C TYR A 58 -7.88 -10.71 4.95
N GLN A 59 -7.39 -11.25 3.84
CA GLN A 59 -6.28 -12.22 3.80
C GLN A 59 -4.90 -11.54 3.81
N SER A 60 -4.63 -10.68 4.79
CA SER A 60 -3.29 -10.12 4.96
C SER A 60 -2.47 -10.93 5.96
N ASN A 61 -1.25 -11.30 5.62
CA ASN A 61 -0.35 -12.09 6.47
C ASN A 61 -0.11 -11.45 7.84
N ARG A 62 -0.13 -10.11 7.92
CA ARG A 62 0.00 -9.39 9.20
C ARG A 62 -1.12 -9.73 10.19
N LEU A 63 -2.30 -10.10 9.69
CA LEU A 63 -3.42 -10.50 10.52
C LEU A 63 -3.29 -11.95 11.03
N LEU A 64 -2.39 -12.77 10.49
CA LEU A 64 -2.14 -14.13 10.98
C LEU A 64 -1.24 -14.18 12.23
N ILE A 65 -0.60 -13.08 12.62
CA ILE A 65 0.33 -13.03 13.76
C ILE A 65 -0.27 -13.65 15.04
N PRO A 66 -1.54 -13.35 15.43
CA PRO A 66 -2.14 -13.97 16.63
C PRO A 66 -2.30 -15.50 16.50
N ALA A 67 -2.73 -16.01 15.34
CA ALA A 67 -2.85 -17.45 15.10
C ALA A 67 -1.47 -18.12 15.14
N LEU A 68 -0.46 -17.52 14.53
CA LEU A 68 0.92 -18.03 14.54
C LEU A 68 1.49 -18.08 15.97
N ALA A 69 1.17 -17.09 16.82
CA ALA A 69 1.59 -17.08 18.22
C ALA A 69 0.94 -18.22 19.03
N LEU A 70 -0.34 -18.51 18.81
CA LEU A 70 -1.01 -19.65 19.48
C LEU A 70 -0.48 -21.00 18.97
N LEU A 71 -0.26 -21.10 17.66
CA LEU A 71 0.26 -22.31 17.05
C LEU A 71 1.69 -22.61 17.49
N SER A 72 2.55 -21.60 17.70
CA SER A 72 3.91 -21.82 18.19
C SER A 72 3.94 -22.44 19.59
N VAL A 73 3.04 -22.00 20.48
CA VAL A 73 2.87 -22.60 21.82
C VAL A 73 2.40 -24.05 21.71
N LEU A 74 1.42 -24.34 20.84
CA LEU A 74 0.94 -25.69 20.61
C LEU A 74 2.04 -26.61 20.06
N VAL A 75 2.86 -26.10 19.15
CA VAL A 75 4.01 -26.82 18.57
C VAL A 75 5.06 -27.14 19.63
N ALA A 76 5.43 -26.17 20.46
CA ALA A 76 6.38 -26.36 21.55
C ALA A 76 5.88 -27.40 22.57
N TYR A 77 4.60 -27.31 22.96
CA TYR A 77 3.96 -28.30 23.82
C TYR A 77 3.98 -29.70 23.19
N SER A 78 3.63 -29.79 21.90
CA SER A 78 3.58 -31.06 21.17
C SER A 78 4.95 -31.73 21.10
N LEU A 79 6.02 -30.96 20.86
CA LEU A 79 7.39 -31.45 20.89
C LEU A 79 7.81 -31.95 22.28
N ALA A 80 7.43 -31.25 23.34
CA ALA A 80 7.74 -31.67 24.70
C ALA A 80 7.11 -33.03 25.03
N VAL A 81 5.83 -33.21 24.66
CA VAL A 81 5.11 -34.48 24.87
C VAL A 81 5.68 -35.60 23.99
N VAL A 82 5.88 -35.36 22.69
CA VAL A 82 6.48 -36.35 21.79
C VAL A 82 7.89 -36.72 22.25
N GLY A 83 8.65 -35.77 22.80
CA GLY A 83 9.99 -35.99 23.34
C GLY A 83 10.02 -36.94 24.53
N GLN A 84 8.95 -37.06 25.31
CA GLN A 84 8.85 -38.02 26.41
C GLN A 84 8.71 -39.46 25.89
N THR A 85 7.98 -39.66 24.78
CA THR A 85 7.70 -41.00 24.22
C THR A 85 8.67 -41.43 23.12
N ALA A 86 9.15 -40.49 22.31
CA ALA A 86 9.91 -40.72 21.09
C ALA A 86 10.94 -39.60 20.86
N ARG A 87 11.99 -39.58 21.70
CA ARG A 87 13.04 -38.55 21.70
C ARG A 87 13.65 -38.28 20.32
N TRP A 88 13.85 -39.32 19.51
CA TRP A 88 14.44 -39.16 18.18
C TRP A 88 13.50 -38.41 17.22
N ILE A 89 12.18 -38.67 17.26
CA ILE A 89 11.19 -37.96 16.45
C ILE A 89 11.18 -36.48 16.84
N ALA A 90 11.15 -36.19 18.15
CA ALA A 90 11.21 -34.82 18.63
C ALA A 90 12.49 -34.09 18.19
N LYS A 91 13.65 -34.76 18.23
CA LYS A 91 14.92 -34.19 17.72
C LYS A 91 14.84 -33.87 16.23
N VAL A 92 14.37 -34.81 15.40
CA VAL A 92 14.22 -34.60 13.95
C VAL A 92 13.25 -33.46 13.68
N ALA A 93 12.11 -33.42 14.37
CA ALA A 93 11.13 -32.35 14.25
C ALA A 93 11.73 -30.98 14.64
N CYS A 94 12.51 -30.89 15.73
CA CYS A 94 13.22 -29.67 16.09
C CYS A 94 14.22 -29.21 15.02
N VAL A 95 14.99 -30.13 14.42
CA VAL A 95 15.92 -29.81 13.33
C VAL A 95 15.17 -29.27 12.11
N VAL A 96 14.06 -29.91 11.74
CA VAL A 96 13.20 -29.44 10.62
C VAL A 96 12.62 -28.05 10.92
N LEU A 97 12.12 -27.80 12.13
CA LEU A 97 11.62 -26.49 12.53
C LEU A 97 12.71 -25.42 12.49
N LEU A 98 13.92 -25.74 12.95
CA LEU A 98 15.04 -24.81 12.91
C LEU A 98 15.41 -24.47 11.47
N ALA A 99 15.52 -25.48 10.60
CA ALA A 99 15.77 -25.28 9.17
C ALA A 99 14.67 -24.45 8.50
N ALA A 100 13.39 -24.73 8.79
CA ALA A 100 12.26 -23.94 8.28
C ALA A 100 12.27 -22.50 8.81
N SER A 101 12.69 -22.29 10.06
CA SER A 101 12.80 -20.95 10.65
C SER A 101 13.93 -20.15 10.00
N VAL A 102 15.10 -20.76 9.79
CA VAL A 102 16.22 -20.15 9.08
C VAL A 102 15.83 -19.81 7.65
N TYR A 103 15.15 -20.72 6.95
CA TYR A 103 14.64 -20.44 5.61
C TYR A 103 13.62 -19.30 5.60
N ASN A 104 12.69 -19.24 6.56
CA ASN A 104 11.75 -18.13 6.65
C ASN A 104 12.44 -16.79 6.93
N ILE A 105 13.49 -16.77 7.75
CA ILE A 105 14.30 -15.58 7.99
C ILE A 105 15.04 -15.17 6.72
N GLU A 106 15.66 -16.11 6.01
CA GLU A 106 16.34 -15.86 4.73
C GLU A 106 15.35 -15.32 3.68
N TRP A 107 14.19 -15.95 3.55
CA TRP A 107 13.12 -15.51 2.66
C TRP A 107 12.61 -14.11 3.01
N ALA A 108 12.37 -13.83 4.30
CA ALA A 108 11.96 -12.50 4.75
C ALA A 108 13.06 -11.46 4.49
N ALA A 109 14.31 -11.82 4.75
CA ALA A 109 15.46 -10.95 4.49
C ALA A 109 15.63 -10.68 3.00
N SER A 110 15.51 -11.69 2.13
CA SER A 110 15.61 -11.50 0.67
C SER A 110 14.42 -10.70 0.13
N TRP A 111 13.24 -10.79 0.73
CA TRP A 111 12.11 -9.93 0.36
C TRP A 111 12.30 -8.47 0.79
N ILE A 112 12.86 -8.23 1.99
CA ILE A 112 13.08 -6.89 2.56
C ILE A 112 14.29 -6.20 1.92
N VAL A 113 15.39 -6.94 1.74
CA VAL A 113 16.68 -6.44 1.28
C VAL A 113 16.84 -6.59 -0.22
N GLY A 114 16.26 -7.63 -0.81
CA GLY A 114 16.37 -7.89 -2.23
C GLY A 114 15.65 -6.85 -3.06
N GLU A 115 16.26 -6.54 -4.22
CA GLU A 115 15.71 -5.71 -5.29
C GLU A 115 14.50 -6.39 -5.91
N SER A 116 13.40 -6.52 -5.17
CA SER A 116 12.12 -7.02 -5.68
C SER A 116 11.40 -5.91 -6.44
N GLY A 117 12.10 -5.31 -7.41
CA GLY A 117 11.49 -4.71 -8.58
C GLY A 117 11.31 -5.84 -9.60
N GLY A 118 10.06 -6.10 -10.01
CA GLY A 118 9.83 -6.91 -11.21
C GLY A 118 10.52 -6.29 -12.44
N PRO A 119 10.51 -6.96 -13.59
CA PRO A 119 11.08 -6.42 -14.84
C PRO A 119 10.62 -4.99 -15.17
N ASP A 120 9.42 -4.64 -14.72
CA ASP A 120 8.76 -3.36 -14.97
C ASP A 120 8.66 -2.45 -13.74
N LEU A 121 9.25 -2.83 -12.60
CA LEU A 121 9.25 -2.00 -11.39
C LEU A 121 10.66 -1.53 -11.08
N PRO A 122 10.87 -0.23 -10.78
CA PRO A 122 12.17 0.26 -10.38
C PRO A 122 12.70 -0.54 -9.19
N ALA A 123 14.00 -0.85 -9.22
CA ALA A 123 14.66 -1.55 -8.14
C ALA A 123 14.40 -0.82 -6.81
N LYS A 124 13.93 -1.57 -5.80
CA LYS A 124 13.73 -1.00 -4.47
C LYS A 124 15.09 -0.51 -3.94
N PRO A 125 15.15 0.66 -3.28
CA PRO A 125 16.39 1.11 -2.66
C PRO A 125 16.83 0.12 -1.58
N SER A 126 18.15 0.00 -1.40
CA SER A 126 18.74 -0.91 -0.42
C SER A 126 18.30 -0.54 1.01
N ALA A 127 17.43 -1.36 1.60
CA ALA A 127 17.05 -1.22 3.00
C ALA A 127 18.28 -1.36 3.92
N ALA A 128 19.24 -2.21 3.56
CA ALA A 128 20.49 -2.38 4.30
C ALA A 128 21.34 -1.11 4.30
N ALA A 129 21.49 -0.44 3.15
CA ALA A 129 22.24 0.82 3.07
C ALA A 129 21.62 1.91 3.96
N TYR A 130 20.29 1.98 4.01
CA TYR A 130 19.58 2.88 4.92
C TYR A 130 19.79 2.51 6.40
N LEU A 131 19.58 1.24 6.78
CA LEU A 131 19.73 0.77 8.17
C LEU A 131 21.16 0.91 8.70
N LEU A 132 22.16 0.73 7.85
CA LEU A 132 23.58 0.89 8.19
C LEU A 132 24.05 2.36 8.13
N GLY A 133 23.17 3.31 7.80
CA GLY A 133 23.48 4.74 7.77
C GLY A 133 24.23 5.23 6.54
N PHE A 134 24.40 4.39 5.51
CA PHE A 134 25.02 4.76 4.24
C PHE A 134 24.09 5.58 3.33
N GLN A 135 22.79 5.59 3.62
CA GLN A 135 21.79 6.37 2.89
C GLN A 135 20.96 7.21 3.86
N SER A 136 20.71 8.48 3.52
CA SER A 136 19.83 9.33 4.31
C SER A 136 18.36 8.92 4.16
N ARG A 137 17.53 9.23 5.17
CA ARG A 137 16.09 8.98 5.14
C ARG A 137 15.43 9.56 3.89
N ASP A 138 15.73 10.82 3.54
CA ASP A 138 15.11 11.47 2.40
C ASP A 138 15.55 10.84 1.07
N SER A 139 16.82 10.44 0.96
CA SER A 139 17.29 9.73 -0.24
C SER A 139 16.60 8.38 -0.37
N TYR A 140 16.43 7.65 0.74
CA TYR A 140 15.75 6.35 0.75
C TYR A 140 14.28 6.51 0.38
N LEU A 141 13.55 7.41 1.04
CA LEU A 141 12.11 7.62 0.80
C LEU A 141 11.81 8.11 -0.62
N ARG A 142 12.64 8.99 -1.21
CA ARG A 142 12.48 9.42 -2.61
C ARG A 142 12.54 8.26 -3.60
N GLN A 143 13.31 7.22 -3.28
CA GLN A 143 13.44 6.02 -4.12
C GLN A 143 12.38 4.97 -3.78
N ALA A 144 12.12 4.75 -2.49
CA ALA A 144 11.19 3.71 -2.01
C ALA A 144 9.72 4.08 -2.20
N PHE A 145 9.43 5.38 -2.17
CA PHE A 145 8.08 5.92 -2.14
C PHE A 145 7.98 7.14 -3.05
N PRO A 146 7.75 6.97 -4.36
CA PRO A 146 7.79 8.05 -5.34
C PRO A 146 6.96 9.31 -4.99
N PRO A 147 5.75 9.20 -4.40
CA PRO A 147 4.98 10.36 -3.95
C PRO A 147 5.73 11.28 -2.95
N TYR A 148 6.69 10.74 -2.20
CA TYR A 148 7.47 11.50 -1.23
C TYR A 148 8.14 12.73 -1.83
N ALA A 149 8.68 12.62 -3.06
CA ALA A 149 9.34 13.75 -3.71
C ALA A 149 8.38 14.93 -3.93
N VAL A 150 7.12 14.65 -4.24
CA VAL A 150 6.07 15.65 -4.47
C VAL A 150 5.64 16.25 -3.14
N PHE A 151 5.52 15.43 -2.10
CA PHE A 151 5.15 15.91 -0.76
C PHE A 151 6.13 16.96 -0.24
N GLN A 152 7.43 16.76 -0.50
CA GLN A 152 8.46 17.72 -0.08
C GLN A 152 8.36 19.08 -0.78
N GLN A 153 7.67 19.17 -1.92
CA GLN A 153 7.46 20.42 -2.66
C GLN A 153 6.13 21.11 -2.30
N MET A 154 5.22 20.41 -1.61
CA MET A 154 3.91 20.98 -1.25
C MET A 154 3.99 22.24 -0.38
N PRO A 155 4.93 22.40 0.58
CA PRO A 155 5.05 23.64 1.35
C PRO A 155 5.29 24.90 0.51
N ASP A 156 5.88 24.77 -0.67
CA ASP A 156 6.14 25.90 -1.57
C ASP A 156 4.87 26.39 -2.30
N HIS A 157 3.78 25.62 -2.20
CA HIS A 157 2.54 25.84 -2.94
C HIS A 157 1.31 25.98 -2.04
N VAL A 158 1.23 25.20 -0.98
CA VAL A 158 0.07 25.14 -0.09
C VAL A 158 0.22 26.20 0.99
N ALA A 159 -0.65 27.21 0.97
CA ALA A 159 -0.60 28.27 1.96
C ALA A 159 -0.99 27.75 3.36
N LYS A 160 -0.53 28.43 4.41
CA LYS A 160 -0.88 28.06 5.78
C LYS A 160 -2.39 28.08 5.99
N GLY A 161 -2.95 26.98 6.50
CA GLY A 161 -4.38 26.79 6.72
C GLY A 161 -5.14 26.19 5.52
N GLU A 162 -4.48 26.04 4.38
CA GLU A 162 -5.00 25.25 3.27
C GLU A 162 -4.67 23.76 3.45
N LYS A 163 -5.55 22.90 2.93
CA LYS A 163 -5.41 21.45 2.97
C LYS A 163 -5.32 20.83 1.59
N VAL A 164 -4.64 19.68 1.54
CA VAL A 164 -4.56 18.81 0.37
C VAL A 164 -5.48 17.60 0.54
N LEU A 165 -6.44 17.40 -0.37
CA LEU A 165 -7.22 16.16 -0.45
C LEU A 165 -6.44 15.13 -1.26
N PHE A 166 -6.19 13.96 -0.67
CA PHE A 166 -5.55 12.83 -1.30
C PHE A 166 -6.61 11.93 -1.94
N VAL A 167 -6.49 11.71 -3.25
CA VAL A 167 -7.36 10.86 -4.06
C VAL A 167 -6.52 9.74 -4.65
N GLY A 168 -6.90 8.51 -4.34
CA GLY A 168 -6.14 7.34 -4.75
C GLY A 168 -4.85 7.12 -3.94
N ASP A 169 -4.55 7.87 -2.89
CA ASP A 169 -3.41 7.54 -2.02
C ASP A 169 -3.81 7.65 -0.54
N TYR A 170 -3.35 6.71 0.25
CA TYR A 170 -3.63 6.55 1.68
C TYR A 170 -2.38 6.79 2.54
N ARG A 171 -1.22 7.03 1.90
CA ARG A 171 0.10 7.15 2.56
C ARG A 171 0.49 8.62 2.76
N ALA A 172 -0.45 9.43 3.24
CA ALA A 172 -0.24 10.86 3.45
C ALA A 172 0.65 11.20 4.67
N CYS A 173 1.10 10.21 5.44
CA CYS A 173 1.87 10.41 6.68
C CYS A 173 3.22 11.13 6.51
N HIS A 174 3.71 11.27 5.27
CA HIS A 174 4.92 12.02 4.95
C HIS A 174 4.65 13.40 4.33
N CYS A 175 3.38 13.78 4.18
CA CYS A 175 2.98 15.08 3.70
C CYS A 175 3.20 16.14 4.80
N PRO A 176 4.04 17.17 4.57
CA PRO A 176 4.38 18.17 5.58
C PRO A 176 3.32 19.27 5.77
N VAL A 177 2.29 19.30 4.92
CA VAL A 177 1.19 20.28 4.97
C VAL A 177 -0.07 19.62 5.52
N GLU A 178 -1.10 20.38 5.85
CA GLU A 178 -2.37 19.77 6.29
C GLU A 178 -3.02 18.99 5.14
N TRP A 179 -3.60 17.83 5.45
CA TRP A 179 -4.17 16.93 4.44
C TRP A 179 -5.44 16.24 4.92
N LEU A 180 -6.23 15.79 3.95
CA LEU A 180 -7.33 14.85 4.12
C LEU A 180 -7.05 13.64 3.24
N ALA A 181 -7.01 12.45 3.83
CA ALA A 181 -6.78 11.19 3.13
C ALA A 181 -7.68 10.12 3.73
N SER A 182 -7.86 9.03 2.99
CA SER A 182 -8.58 7.84 3.49
C SER A 182 -7.57 6.86 4.07
N ASP A 183 -7.97 6.09 5.08
CA ASP A 183 -7.23 4.87 5.40
C ASP A 183 -7.51 3.80 4.32
N TRP A 184 -6.59 2.86 4.16
CA TRP A 184 -6.72 1.70 3.28
C TRP A 184 -7.93 0.82 3.62
N PHE A 185 -8.39 0.84 4.87
CA PHE A 185 -9.50 0.03 5.35
C PHE A 185 -10.87 0.72 5.27
N ASP A 186 -10.89 2.03 5.03
CA ASP A 186 -12.12 2.82 5.00
C ASP A 186 -12.68 2.95 3.58
N THR A 187 -13.95 3.36 3.48
CA THR A 187 -14.47 3.85 2.20
C THR A 187 -13.66 5.08 1.79
N PRO A 188 -13.18 5.19 0.53
CA PRO A 188 -12.44 6.36 0.08
C PRO A 188 -13.20 7.64 0.41
N LEU A 189 -12.54 8.60 1.04
CA LEU A 189 -13.11 9.82 1.59
C LEU A 189 -13.90 10.60 0.55
N LEU A 190 -13.38 10.70 -0.68
CA LEU A 190 -14.08 11.34 -1.79
C LEU A 190 -15.38 10.60 -2.15
N VAL A 191 -15.38 9.27 -2.15
CA VAL A 191 -16.60 8.45 -2.37
C VAL A 191 -17.60 8.69 -1.24
N HIS A 192 -17.14 8.72 0.00
CA HIS A 192 -17.99 9.05 1.15
C HIS A 192 -18.62 10.45 0.99
N TYR A 193 -17.84 11.45 0.58
CA TYR A 193 -18.35 12.80 0.36
C TYR A 193 -19.37 12.84 -0.77
N ILE A 194 -19.06 12.28 -1.94
CA ILE A 194 -19.99 12.18 -3.07
C ILE A 194 -21.34 11.57 -2.66
N ARG A 195 -21.33 10.50 -1.85
CA ARG A 195 -22.56 9.83 -1.39
C ARG A 195 -23.35 10.62 -0.36
N SER A 196 -22.71 11.58 0.31
CA SER A 196 -23.30 12.37 1.39
C SER A 196 -23.67 13.80 0.98
N THR A 197 -23.43 14.17 -0.29
CA THR A 197 -23.78 15.46 -0.89
C THR A 197 -24.81 15.25 -1.99
N SER A 198 -25.72 16.19 -2.19
CA SER A 198 -26.78 16.08 -3.21
C SER A 198 -26.27 16.20 -4.64
N ASP A 199 -25.19 16.95 -4.84
CA ASP A 199 -24.67 17.35 -6.15
C ASP A 199 -23.20 17.81 -6.04
N ASN A 200 -22.61 18.14 -7.19
CA ASN A 200 -21.20 18.53 -7.30
C ASN A 200 -20.89 19.90 -6.68
N ASP A 201 -21.84 20.84 -6.70
CA ASP A 201 -21.64 22.16 -6.10
C ASP A 201 -21.59 22.02 -4.57
N SER A 202 -22.49 21.23 -3.99
CA SER A 202 -22.50 20.91 -2.56
C SER A 202 -21.25 20.14 -2.11
N LEU A 203 -20.73 19.24 -2.94
CA LEU A 203 -19.45 18.57 -2.70
C LEU A 203 -18.29 19.57 -2.67
N LEU A 204 -18.26 20.48 -3.66
CA LEU A 204 -17.22 21.50 -3.75
C LEU A 204 -17.28 22.44 -2.55
N ASP A 205 -18.46 22.94 -2.19
CA ASP A 205 -18.67 23.82 -1.04
C ASP A 205 -18.17 23.15 0.24
N ARG A 206 -18.53 21.88 0.47
CA ARG A 206 -18.04 21.10 1.60
C ARG A 206 -16.52 20.99 1.64
N LEU A 207 -15.87 20.70 0.51
CA LEU A 207 -14.40 20.62 0.45
C LEU A 207 -13.78 21.99 0.75
N LEU A 208 -14.35 23.06 0.20
CA LEU A 208 -13.87 24.42 0.44
C LEU A 208 -14.03 24.83 1.91
N ASP A 209 -15.15 24.49 2.54
CA ASP A 209 -15.44 24.75 3.96
C ASP A 209 -14.48 24.01 4.89
N GLN A 210 -14.01 22.82 4.49
CA GLN A 210 -13.00 22.06 5.24
C GLN A 210 -11.58 22.59 5.07
N GLY A 211 -11.39 23.63 4.26
CA GLY A 211 -10.09 24.23 3.95
C GLY A 211 -9.34 23.52 2.82
N VAL A 212 -9.97 22.59 2.09
CA VAL A 212 -9.33 21.93 0.94
C VAL A 212 -9.18 22.93 -0.19
N ARG A 213 -7.94 23.12 -0.65
CA ARG A 213 -7.62 23.97 -1.82
C ARG A 213 -6.80 23.22 -2.87
N TRP A 214 -6.26 22.07 -2.49
CA TRP A 214 -5.37 21.26 -3.32
C TRP A 214 -5.88 19.83 -3.39
N ILE A 215 -5.67 19.18 -4.53
CA ILE A 215 -5.93 17.75 -4.70
C ILE A 215 -4.63 17.08 -5.14
N PHE A 216 -4.20 16.08 -4.36
CA PHE A 216 -3.17 15.14 -4.75
C PHE A 216 -3.84 13.90 -5.35
N TYR A 217 -3.57 13.61 -6.62
CA TYR A 217 -4.19 12.50 -7.34
C TYR A 217 -3.15 11.45 -7.75
N ASN A 218 -3.33 10.22 -7.26
CA ASN A 218 -2.52 9.06 -7.62
C ASN A 218 -3.32 8.14 -8.54
N ASP A 219 -3.10 8.27 -9.85
CA ASP A 219 -3.84 7.53 -10.89
C ASP A 219 -3.64 6.01 -10.80
N ALA A 220 -2.41 5.56 -10.50
CA ALA A 220 -2.06 4.15 -10.47
C ALA A 220 -2.82 3.38 -9.38
N GLU A 221 -2.98 3.99 -8.22
CA GLU A 221 -3.76 3.44 -7.12
C GLU A 221 -5.26 3.70 -7.30
N TRP A 222 -5.66 4.85 -7.84
CA TRP A 222 -7.07 5.12 -8.16
C TRP A 222 -7.69 4.08 -9.10
N ALA A 223 -6.95 3.67 -10.14
CA ALA A 223 -7.38 2.64 -11.07
C ALA A 223 -7.74 1.29 -10.39
N ARG A 224 -7.17 1.00 -9.20
CA ARG A 224 -7.53 -0.18 -8.41
C ARG A 224 -8.90 -0.05 -7.74
N TYR A 225 -9.32 1.18 -7.43
CA TYR A 225 -10.59 1.49 -6.78
C TYR A 225 -11.74 1.67 -7.77
N GLU A 226 -11.44 2.06 -9.01
CA GLU A 226 -12.44 2.32 -10.06
C GLU A 226 -13.42 1.15 -10.18
N ASN A 227 -12.90 -0.06 -10.37
CA ASN A 227 -13.72 -1.27 -10.48
C ASN A 227 -14.46 -1.64 -9.18
N LEU A 228 -13.91 -1.32 -8.00
CA LEU A 228 -14.50 -1.74 -6.73
C LEU A 228 -15.68 -0.85 -6.32
N PHE A 229 -15.55 0.46 -6.51
CA PHE A 229 -16.52 1.43 -6.01
C PHE A 229 -17.43 2.01 -7.09
N PHE A 230 -17.06 1.89 -8.38
CA PHE A 230 -17.77 2.55 -9.48
C PHE A 230 -18.33 1.61 -10.54
N ALA A 231 -18.07 0.30 -10.49
CA ALA A 231 -18.55 -0.70 -11.46
C ALA A 231 -20.09 -0.94 -11.48
N GLY A 232 -20.89 -0.02 -10.94
CA GLY A 232 -22.35 -0.06 -10.90
C GLY A 232 -23.04 1.15 -11.54
N GLY A 233 -22.37 1.92 -12.42
CA GLY A 233 -22.98 3.04 -13.15
C GLY A 233 -22.72 4.44 -12.57
N TYR A 234 -21.81 4.57 -11.59
CA TYR A 234 -21.36 5.87 -11.07
C TYR A 234 -20.30 6.55 -11.96
N GLU A 235 -19.80 5.87 -13.00
CA GLU A 235 -18.87 6.42 -14.01
C GLU A 235 -19.39 7.73 -14.65
N ARG A 236 -20.71 7.95 -14.69
CA ARG A 236 -21.29 9.16 -15.30
C ARG A 236 -21.11 10.45 -14.51
N LEU A 237 -20.74 10.39 -13.22
CA LEU A 237 -20.80 11.58 -12.37
C LEU A 237 -19.46 12.29 -12.19
N ILE A 238 -18.33 11.60 -12.38
CA ILE A 238 -17.04 12.14 -11.92
C ILE A 238 -16.25 12.86 -13.00
N LEU A 239 -16.34 12.48 -14.27
CA LEU A 239 -15.87 13.26 -15.43
C LEU A 239 -16.32 12.52 -16.69
N ASP A 240 -17.08 13.17 -17.55
CA ASP A 240 -17.38 12.71 -18.91
C ASP A 240 -16.11 12.14 -19.56
N SER A 241 -16.13 10.90 -20.06
CA SER A 241 -14.93 10.22 -20.55
C SER A 241 -14.19 11.04 -21.61
N ASP A 242 -14.95 11.82 -22.40
CA ASP A 242 -14.43 12.74 -23.39
C ASP A 242 -13.67 13.92 -22.77
N LYS A 243 -14.07 14.36 -21.56
CA LYS A 243 -13.35 15.38 -20.79
C LYS A 243 -12.12 14.83 -20.09
N GLN A 244 -12.10 13.57 -19.67
CA GLN A 244 -10.85 12.95 -19.20
C GLN A 244 -9.83 12.83 -20.35
N VAL A 245 -10.28 12.40 -21.53
CA VAL A 245 -9.45 12.36 -22.74
C VAL A 245 -8.99 13.77 -23.12
N ALA A 246 -9.86 14.78 -23.05
CA ALA A 246 -9.48 16.17 -23.29
C ALA A 246 -8.53 16.74 -22.23
N LEU A 247 -8.65 16.36 -20.94
CA LEU A 247 -7.71 16.75 -19.88
C LEU A 247 -6.35 16.06 -20.09
N LYS A 248 -6.35 14.75 -20.37
CA LYS A 248 -5.14 13.97 -20.67
C LYS A 248 -4.44 14.48 -21.94
N ALA A 249 -5.20 14.94 -22.93
CA ALA A 249 -4.71 15.54 -24.17
C ALA A 249 -4.29 17.02 -24.01
N ARG A 250 -4.86 17.76 -23.06
CA ARG A 250 -4.56 19.18 -22.81
C ARG A 250 -3.21 19.41 -22.16
N PHE A 251 -2.70 18.47 -21.38
CA PHE A 251 -1.33 18.55 -20.89
C PHE A 251 -0.39 18.04 -21.95
N THR A 252 0.15 18.97 -22.74
CA THR A 252 1.22 18.70 -23.69
C THR A 252 2.42 18.07 -22.98
N ALA A 253 3.24 17.29 -23.69
CA ALA A 253 4.48 16.72 -23.14
C ALA A 253 5.39 17.81 -22.53
N GLU A 254 5.31 19.03 -23.07
CA GLU A 254 6.04 20.20 -22.63
C GLU A 254 5.54 20.75 -21.28
N GLU A 255 4.23 20.81 -21.06
CA GLU A 255 3.64 21.17 -19.77
C GLU A 255 3.93 20.13 -18.70
N LYS A 256 3.83 18.83 -19.04
CA LYS A 256 4.23 17.74 -18.12
C LYS A 256 5.69 17.90 -17.69
N ALA A 257 6.58 18.23 -18.62
CA ALA A 257 7.98 18.39 -18.29
C ALA A 257 8.28 19.70 -17.53
N ARG A 258 7.48 20.76 -17.73
CA ARG A 258 7.55 21.98 -16.93
C ARG A 258 7.13 21.73 -15.47
N TYR A 259 6.08 20.95 -15.24
CA TYR A 259 5.61 20.57 -13.90
C TYR A 259 6.59 19.66 -13.15
N LEU A 260 7.36 18.83 -13.86
CA LEU A 260 8.41 17.98 -13.27
C LEU A 260 9.71 18.74 -12.98
N GLY A 261 9.76 20.07 -13.16
CA GLY A 261 10.97 20.88 -12.96
C GLY A 261 12.09 20.56 -13.96
N LEU A 262 11.76 19.90 -15.08
CA LEU A 262 12.71 19.44 -16.08
C LEU A 262 13.12 20.54 -17.07
N PHE A 263 12.43 21.69 -17.06
CA PHE A 263 12.74 22.84 -17.89
C PHE A 263 12.85 24.10 -17.05
N ARG A 264 13.86 24.93 -17.33
CA ARG A 264 14.03 26.26 -16.73
C ARG A 264 13.92 27.31 -17.82
N ARG A 265 13.56 28.54 -17.45
CA ARG A 265 13.79 29.69 -18.36
C ARG A 265 15.22 30.17 -18.20
N ASP A 266 15.93 30.33 -19.31
CA ASP A 266 17.22 31.02 -19.25
C ASP A 266 17.02 32.54 -19.10
N LYS A 267 18.13 33.28 -19.08
CA LYS A 267 18.12 34.74 -18.93
C LYS A 267 17.42 35.46 -20.09
N SER A 268 17.21 34.81 -21.24
CA SER A 268 16.46 35.35 -22.38
C SER A 268 14.96 35.07 -22.29
N GLY A 269 14.53 34.31 -21.28
CA GLY A 269 13.14 33.88 -21.13
C GLY A 269 12.79 32.64 -21.97
N ALA A 270 13.74 32.11 -22.74
CA ALA A 270 13.56 30.88 -23.52
C ALA A 270 13.53 29.66 -22.59
N VAL A 271 12.63 28.73 -22.88
CA VAL A 271 12.50 27.47 -22.13
C VAL A 271 13.62 26.53 -22.58
N VAL A 272 14.52 26.18 -21.67
CA VAL A 272 15.63 25.27 -21.92
C VAL A 272 15.58 24.08 -20.97
N ALA A 273 15.87 22.90 -21.53
CA ALA A 273 15.98 21.66 -20.77
C ALA A 273 17.00 21.81 -19.63
N HIS A 274 16.62 21.40 -18.42
CA HIS A 274 17.53 21.35 -17.29
C HIS A 274 18.65 20.35 -17.61
N PRO A 275 19.94 20.60 -17.31
CA PRO A 275 21.05 19.70 -17.67
C PRO A 275 20.91 18.23 -17.19
N ARG A 276 19.99 17.96 -16.27
CA ARG A 276 19.64 16.62 -15.78
C ARG A 276 18.69 15.85 -16.71
N LEU A 277 18.16 16.47 -17.77
CA LEU A 277 17.23 15.84 -18.72
C LEU A 277 17.86 14.62 -19.40
N ASN A 278 19.14 14.69 -19.76
CA ASN A 278 19.84 13.59 -20.42
C ASN A 278 20.08 12.38 -19.50
N ALA A 279 19.96 12.54 -18.18
CA ALA A 279 20.06 11.45 -17.21
C ALA A 279 18.70 10.83 -16.85
N VAL A 280 17.60 11.60 -16.96
CA VAL A 280 16.24 11.14 -16.57
C VAL A 280 15.43 10.67 -17.78
N ALA A 281 15.69 11.19 -18.99
CA ALA A 281 14.94 10.87 -20.20
C ALA A 281 15.19 9.44 -20.77
N MET A 282 15.99 8.61 -20.10
CA MET A 282 16.20 7.20 -20.47
C MET A 282 15.38 6.19 -19.66
N GLN A 283 14.52 6.61 -18.72
CA GLN A 283 13.56 5.71 -18.09
C GLN A 283 12.14 6.04 -18.56
N LYS A 284 11.69 5.31 -19.59
CA LYS A 284 10.28 5.20 -19.99
C LYS A 284 9.50 4.47 -18.90
N ASP A 285 9.22 5.12 -17.78
CA ASP A 285 8.31 4.56 -16.78
C ASP A 285 6.92 5.20 -16.91
N PRO A 286 5.93 4.50 -17.52
CA PRO A 286 4.56 5.00 -17.66
C PRO A 286 3.81 5.11 -16.33
N GLN A 287 4.37 4.69 -15.19
CA GLN A 287 3.68 4.73 -13.89
C GLN A 287 3.72 6.09 -13.18
N ILE A 288 4.60 7.02 -13.61
CA ILE A 288 4.68 8.37 -13.01
C ILE A 288 3.81 9.35 -13.81
N GLY A 289 2.52 9.06 -13.88
CA GLY A 289 1.48 9.97 -14.34
C GLY A 289 0.86 10.71 -13.16
N LEU A 290 1.65 11.50 -12.41
CA LEU A 290 1.12 12.31 -11.32
C LEU A 290 0.46 13.56 -11.90
N TRP A 291 -0.84 13.70 -11.69
CA TRP A 291 -1.60 14.86 -12.18
C TRP A 291 -2.00 15.73 -11.01
N MET A 292 -1.34 16.88 -10.90
CA MET A 292 -1.86 18.00 -10.14
C MET A 292 -3.01 18.63 -10.92
N ILE A 293 -4.25 18.21 -10.68
CA ILE A 293 -5.44 18.90 -11.21
C ILE A 293 -5.65 20.15 -10.34
N LEU A 294 -4.98 21.25 -10.71
CA LEU A 294 -4.83 22.41 -9.83
C LEU A 294 -5.43 23.73 -10.32
N TYR A 295 -5.95 23.83 -11.54
CA TYR A 295 -6.23 25.17 -12.08
C TYR A 295 -7.72 25.54 -12.15
N GLU A 296 -8.61 24.56 -12.31
CA GLU A 296 -10.00 24.89 -12.69
C GLU A 296 -10.91 25.24 -11.51
N ILE A 297 -10.68 24.64 -10.33
CA ILE A 297 -11.53 24.88 -9.14
C ILE A 297 -11.34 26.30 -8.63
N ARG A 298 -10.09 26.77 -8.54
CA ARG A 298 -9.76 28.12 -8.07
C ARG A 298 -10.33 29.21 -8.99
N GLN A 299 -10.17 29.05 -10.30
CA GLN A 299 -10.69 29.99 -11.30
C GLN A 299 -12.22 30.08 -11.27
N LYS A 300 -12.93 28.95 -11.11
CA LYS A 300 -14.40 28.96 -10.98
C LYS A 300 -14.88 29.58 -9.67
N ALA A 301 -14.16 29.34 -8.56
CA ALA A 301 -14.49 29.95 -7.28
C ALA A 301 -14.26 31.48 -7.29
N GLU A 302 -13.13 31.94 -7.82
CA GLU A 302 -12.80 33.36 -7.94
C GLU A 302 -13.77 34.07 -8.93
N GLY A 303 -14.12 33.42 -10.04
CA GLY A 303 -15.11 33.94 -11.00
C GLY A 303 -16.56 33.97 -10.50
N LYS A 304 -16.98 33.05 -9.63
CA LYS A 304 -18.29 33.13 -8.94
C LYS A 304 -18.30 34.27 -7.91
N ARG A 305 -17.19 34.49 -7.18
CA ARG A 305 -17.06 35.55 -6.17
C ARG A 305 -17.14 36.95 -6.78
N GLN A 306 -16.45 37.18 -7.90
CA GLN A 306 -16.52 38.45 -8.65
C GLN A 306 -17.89 38.74 -9.28
N LYS A 307 -18.80 37.76 -9.37
CA LYS A 307 -20.17 37.96 -9.86
C LYS A 307 -21.19 38.22 -8.75
N LEU A 308 -20.81 37.99 -7.49
CA LEU A 308 -21.65 38.19 -6.31
C LEU A 308 -21.32 39.50 -5.56
N GLU A 309 -20.18 40.12 -5.86
CA GLU A 309 -19.79 41.49 -5.49
C GLU A 309 -20.21 42.49 -6.59
#